data_AF-A0A820GYP9-F1
#
_entry.id   AF-A0A820GYP9-F1
#
_cell.length_a   1.000
_cell.length_b   1.000
_cell.length_c   1.000
_cell.angle_alpha   90.00
_cell.angle_beta   90.00
_cell.angle_gamma   90.00
#
_symmetry.space_group_name_H-M   'P 1'
#
loop_
_entity.id
_entity.type
_entity.pdbx_description
1 polymer ?
#
loop_
_entity_poly.entity_id
_entity_poly.type
_entity_poly.pdbx_seq_one_letter_code
_entity_poly.pdbx_strand_id
1 'polypeptide(L)'
;MSIDRHRSRSPVDLWYLSLITPLSSPIGQQIFARSFHCAFDRLHPYFEAQERNYFCGVACASILLNALSSSPKWTQSTLYSTVAQAYMLHGITLTNLSNVLRKCGSSSIIRHCEDET
;
A
#
# COMPACT_ATOMS: atom_id res chain seq x y z
N MET A 1 -7.70 -37.26 39.21
CA MET A 1 -6.33 -37.30 38.65
C MET A 1 -6.36 -36.50 37.36
N SER A 2 -5.85 -35.27 37.39
CA SER A 2 -5.76 -34.38 36.21
C SER A 2 -4.70 -34.92 35.26
N ILE A 3 -5.09 -35.18 34.01
CA ILE A 3 -4.13 -35.46 32.93
C ILE A 3 -3.74 -34.11 32.33
N ASP A 4 -2.52 -33.73 32.65
CA ASP A 4 -1.77 -32.59 32.14
C ASP A 4 -1.69 -32.66 30.61
N ARG A 5 -2.33 -31.71 29.91
CA ARG A 5 -2.23 -31.56 28.46
C ARG A 5 -1.13 -30.56 28.10
N HIS A 6 0.11 -30.87 28.48
CA HIS A 6 1.27 -30.29 27.81
C HIS A 6 1.42 -30.94 26.42
N ARG A 7 0.55 -30.55 25.49
CA ARG A 7 0.78 -30.77 24.07
C ARG A 7 1.89 -29.80 23.66
N SER A 8 3.12 -30.28 23.68
CA SER A 8 4.25 -29.57 23.07
C SER A 8 3.86 -29.28 21.62
N ARG A 9 3.56 -28.01 21.33
CA ARG A 9 3.42 -27.56 19.95
C ARG A 9 4.81 -27.62 19.34
N SER A 10 4.92 -28.27 18.19
CA SER A 10 6.21 -28.39 17.53
C SER A 10 6.71 -27.00 17.12
N PRO A 11 8.03 -26.76 17.05
CA PRO A 11 8.58 -25.46 16.64
C PRO A 11 8.10 -25.01 15.25
N VAL A 12 7.63 -25.94 14.41
CA VAL A 12 7.08 -25.68 13.07
C VAL A 12 5.63 -25.15 13.10
N ASP A 13 4.88 -25.38 14.17
CA ASP A 13 3.49 -24.90 14.32
C ASP A 13 3.39 -23.41 14.70
N LEU A 14 4.51 -22.74 14.99
CA LEU A 14 4.57 -21.30 15.28
C LEU A 14 4.87 -20.44 14.05
N TRP A 15 5.27 -21.02 12.92
CA TRP A 15 5.67 -20.25 11.73
C TRP A 15 4.48 -19.71 10.93
N TYR A 16 3.28 -20.26 11.10
CA TYR A 16 2.11 -19.86 10.33
C TYR A 16 1.32 -18.68 10.90
N LEU A 17 1.59 -18.27 12.15
CA LEU A 17 0.83 -17.19 12.82
C LEU A 17 1.50 -15.81 12.78
N SER A 18 2.58 -15.64 12.00
CA SER A 18 3.27 -14.35 11.84
C SER A 18 3.48 -13.99 10.36
N LEU A 19 2.44 -14.13 9.52
CA LEU A 19 2.57 -13.76 8.10
C LEU A 19 2.69 -12.24 7.86
N ILE A 20 2.49 -11.41 8.89
CA ILE A 20 2.59 -9.94 8.82
C ILE A 20 3.38 -9.47 10.05
N THR A 21 4.56 -8.87 9.83
CA THR A 21 5.32 -8.19 10.89
C THR A 21 5.04 -6.68 10.80
N PRO A 22 4.33 -6.09 11.78
CA PRO A 22 4.03 -4.65 11.75
C PRO A 22 5.31 -3.81 11.80
N LEU A 23 5.37 -2.74 11.02
CA LEU A 23 6.48 -1.77 11.07
C LEU A 23 6.66 -1.15 12.48
N SER A 24 5.58 -1.03 13.25
CA SER A 24 5.60 -0.53 14.63
C SER A 24 6.23 -1.49 15.64
N SER A 25 6.46 -2.76 15.28
CA SER A 25 7.08 -3.74 16.17
C SER A 25 8.62 -3.61 16.16
N PRO A 26 9.32 -4.00 17.25
CA PRO A 26 10.78 -3.98 17.27
C PRO A 26 11.43 -4.78 16.12
N ILE A 27 10.84 -5.93 15.79
CA ILE A 27 11.31 -6.78 14.68
C ILE A 27 11.08 -6.05 13.34
N GLY A 28 9.91 -5.43 13.15
CA GLY A 28 9.61 -4.63 11.96
C GLY A 28 10.56 -3.46 11.76
N GLN A 29 10.91 -2.75 12.85
CA GLN A 29 11.89 -1.66 12.80
C GLN A 29 13.30 -2.13 12.46
N GLN A 30 13.72 -3.30 12.97
CA GLN A 30 15.01 -3.90 12.60
C GLN A 30 15.06 -4.34 11.14
N ILE A 31 13.98 -4.94 10.63
CA ILE A 31 13.85 -5.29 9.21
C ILE A 31 13.90 -4.04 8.36
N PHE A 32 13.16 -3.01 8.77
CA PHE A 32 13.18 -1.71 8.11
C PHE A 32 14.62 -1.21 8.07
N ALA A 33 15.27 -0.89 9.19
CA ALA A 33 16.60 -0.28 9.23
C ALA A 33 17.71 -0.98 8.42
N ARG A 34 17.55 -2.25 8.04
CA ARG A 34 18.48 -3.02 7.19
C ARG A 34 18.19 -2.92 5.68
N SER A 35 17.12 -2.23 5.29
CA SER A 35 16.62 -2.15 3.92
C SER A 35 17.03 -0.83 3.25
N PHE A 36 17.00 -0.78 1.90
CA PHE A 36 17.13 0.48 1.18
C PHE A 36 15.79 1.26 1.21
N HIS A 37 15.81 2.48 1.76
CA HIS A 37 14.61 3.25 2.09
C HIS A 37 14.26 4.40 1.14
N CYS A 38 14.95 4.53 0.00
CA CYS A 38 14.80 5.69 -0.87
C CYS A 38 13.35 5.96 -1.33
N ALA A 39 12.53 4.90 -1.49
CA ALA A 39 11.11 5.04 -1.79
C ALA A 39 10.31 5.44 -0.54
N PHE A 40 10.60 4.85 0.61
CA PHE A 40 9.93 5.21 1.87
C PHE A 40 10.15 6.68 2.22
N ASP A 41 11.39 7.16 2.15
CA ASP A 41 11.74 8.54 2.51
C ASP A 41 11.04 9.56 1.61
N ARG A 42 10.76 9.19 0.36
CA ARG A 42 10.02 10.04 -0.60
C ARG A 42 8.51 10.00 -0.38
N LEU A 43 7.96 8.85 0.01
CA LEU A 43 6.51 8.64 0.15
C LEU A 43 5.99 9.04 1.55
N HIS A 44 6.79 8.81 2.58
CA HIS A 44 6.40 9.00 3.98
C HIS A 44 5.87 10.41 4.30
N PRO A 45 6.47 11.51 3.79
CA PRO A 45 5.96 12.87 4.05
C PRO A 45 4.54 13.13 3.54
N TYR A 46 4.06 12.31 2.59
CA TYR A 46 2.74 12.43 1.97
C TYR A 46 1.76 11.39 2.47
N PHE A 47 2.19 10.46 3.34
CA PHE A 47 1.38 9.34 3.79
C PHE A 47 0.09 9.83 4.47
N GLU A 48 -1.04 9.27 4.03
CA GLU A 48 -2.38 9.66 4.50
C GLU A 48 -3.32 8.46 4.59
N ALA A 49 -4.32 8.57 5.46
CA ALA A 49 -5.41 7.60 5.52
C ALA A 49 -6.42 7.86 4.40
N GLN A 50 -7.07 6.80 3.89
CA GLN A 50 -8.16 6.98 2.93
C GLN A 50 -9.31 7.78 3.56
N GLU A 51 -9.82 8.80 2.86
CA GLU A 51 -10.87 9.70 3.38
C GLU A 51 -12.22 9.00 3.55
N ARG A 52 -12.51 8.01 2.70
CA ARG A 52 -13.80 7.30 2.68
C ARG A 52 -13.65 5.87 2.18
N ASN A 53 -14.71 5.07 2.29
CA ASN A 53 -14.71 3.72 1.76
C ASN A 53 -14.38 3.71 0.26
N TYR A 54 -13.62 2.70 -0.16
CA TYR A 54 -13.15 2.50 -1.53
C TYR A 54 -12.09 3.50 -2.04
N PHE A 55 -11.61 4.43 -1.21
CA PHE A 55 -10.62 5.45 -1.62
C PHE A 55 -9.16 5.03 -1.52
N CYS A 56 -8.86 3.79 -1.11
CA CYS A 56 -7.48 3.32 -0.99
C CYS A 56 -6.63 3.61 -2.24
N GLY A 57 -7.17 3.39 -3.44
CA GLY A 57 -6.44 3.68 -4.68
C GLY A 57 -6.28 5.18 -4.98
N VAL A 58 -7.21 6.03 -4.54
CA VAL A 58 -7.07 7.49 -4.65
C VAL A 58 -6.02 8.00 -3.67
N ALA A 59 -6.05 7.54 -2.43
CA ALA A 59 -5.04 7.84 -1.42
C ALA A 59 -3.63 7.41 -1.87
N CYS A 60 -3.50 6.19 -2.41
CA CYS A 60 -2.23 5.75 -2.97
C CYS A 60 -1.76 6.62 -4.15
N ALA A 61 -2.69 7.02 -5.03
CA ALA A 61 -2.36 7.87 -6.18
C ALA A 61 -1.93 9.28 -5.76
N SER A 62 -2.61 9.91 -4.81
CA SER A 62 -2.22 11.23 -4.29
C SER A 62 -0.87 11.20 -3.61
N ILE A 63 -0.57 10.18 -2.79
CA ILE A 63 0.76 9.96 -2.20
C ILE A 63 1.84 9.90 -3.29
N LEU A 64 1.63 9.05 -4.31
CA LEU A 64 2.58 8.87 -5.41
C LEU A 64 2.77 10.16 -6.21
N LEU A 65 1.70 10.83 -6.61
CA LEU A 65 1.77 12.05 -7.42
C LEU A 65 2.49 13.19 -6.68
N ASN A 66 2.25 13.33 -5.38
CA ASN A 66 2.94 14.33 -4.55
C ASN A 66 4.41 13.96 -4.29
N ALA A 67 4.73 12.66 -4.20
CA ALA A 67 6.12 12.22 -4.08
C ALA A 67 6.92 12.39 -5.38
N LEU A 68 6.25 12.33 -6.53
CA LEU A 68 6.88 12.44 -7.86
C LEU A 68 6.94 13.88 -8.39
N SER A 69 6.03 14.76 -7.97
CA SER A 69 5.91 16.11 -8.49
C SER A 69 5.64 17.13 -7.39
N SER A 70 6.24 18.31 -7.51
CA SER A 70 6.08 19.39 -6.52
C SER A 70 4.85 20.26 -6.74
N SER A 71 4.18 20.16 -7.90
CA SER A 71 3.00 20.96 -8.22
C SER A 71 2.21 20.38 -9.42
N PRO A 72 0.87 20.41 -9.39
CA PRO A 72 0.02 20.83 -8.27
C PRO A 72 0.04 19.79 -7.13
N LYS A 73 -0.18 20.23 -5.89
CA LYS A 73 -0.36 19.32 -4.76
C LYS A 73 -1.72 18.63 -4.87
N TRP A 74 -1.73 17.32 -4.96
CA TRP A 74 -2.93 16.51 -5.06
C TRP A 74 -3.46 16.16 -3.67
N THR A 75 -4.75 16.37 -3.45
CA THR A 75 -5.50 15.82 -2.30
C THR A 75 -6.42 14.72 -2.82
N GLN A 76 -6.91 13.85 -1.95
CA GLN A 76 -7.86 12.82 -2.38
C GLN A 76 -9.14 13.44 -2.97
N SER A 77 -9.62 14.53 -2.38
CA SER A 77 -10.76 15.29 -2.90
C SER A 77 -10.49 15.86 -4.30
N THR A 78 -9.39 16.60 -4.48
CA THR A 78 -9.08 17.23 -5.78
C THR A 78 -8.76 16.20 -6.87
N LEU A 79 -8.06 15.11 -6.52
CA LEU A 79 -7.77 14.02 -7.46
C LEU A 79 -9.05 13.30 -7.88
N TYR A 80 -9.95 13.06 -6.93
CA TYR A 80 -11.24 12.44 -7.21
C TYR A 80 -12.09 13.30 -8.14
N SER A 81 -12.34 14.56 -7.79
CA SER A 81 -13.21 15.44 -8.57
C SER A 81 -12.67 15.74 -9.96
N THR A 82 -11.34 15.77 -10.12
CA THR A 82 -10.70 16.16 -11.39
C THR A 82 -10.50 14.98 -12.34
N VAL A 83 -10.13 13.80 -11.81
CA VAL A 83 -9.61 12.71 -12.64
C VAL A 83 -10.26 11.36 -12.31
N ALA A 84 -10.38 11.01 -11.02
CA ALA A 84 -10.71 9.64 -10.62
C ALA A 84 -12.22 9.34 -10.56
N GLN A 85 -13.10 10.34 -10.51
CA GLN A 85 -14.55 10.15 -10.38
C GLN A 85 -15.13 9.21 -11.45
N ALA A 86 -14.71 9.36 -12.70
CA ALA A 86 -15.17 8.51 -13.81
C ALA A 86 -14.76 7.04 -13.68
N TYR A 87 -13.81 6.73 -12.79
CA TYR A 87 -13.21 5.41 -12.63
C TYR A 87 -13.59 4.73 -11.31
N MET A 88 -14.34 5.42 -10.46
CA MET A 88 -14.64 5.01 -9.09
C MET A 88 -16.13 4.71 -8.90
N LEU A 89 -16.50 3.43 -9.06
CA LEU A 89 -17.82 2.90 -8.68
C LEU A 89 -17.77 2.20 -7.32
N HIS A 90 -16.87 1.23 -7.15
CA HIS A 90 -16.66 0.49 -5.90
C HIS A 90 -15.17 0.37 -5.54
N GLY A 91 -14.41 1.39 -5.92
CA GLY A 91 -12.95 1.38 -5.91
C GLY A 91 -12.39 1.56 -7.31
N ILE A 92 -11.08 1.40 -7.43
CA ILE A 92 -10.35 1.60 -8.68
C ILE A 92 -9.62 0.31 -9.05
N THR A 93 -9.73 -0.11 -10.30
CA THR A 93 -8.94 -1.23 -10.83
C THR A 93 -7.50 -0.79 -11.10
N LEU A 94 -6.58 -1.75 -11.24
CA LEU A 94 -5.18 -1.43 -11.57
C LEU A 94 -5.05 -0.66 -12.90
N THR A 95 -5.83 -1.04 -13.91
CA THR A 95 -5.90 -0.33 -15.20
C THR A 95 -6.41 1.09 -15.04
N ASN A 96 -7.47 1.28 -14.26
CA ASN A 96 -8.01 2.61 -14.01
C ASN A 96 -7.05 3.49 -13.20
N LEU A 97 -6.33 2.91 -12.24
CA LEU A 97 -5.30 3.62 -11.47
C LEU A 97 -4.18 4.13 -12.38
N SER A 98 -3.71 3.29 -13.29
CA SER A 98 -2.74 3.70 -14.31
C SER A 98 -3.26 4.85 -15.18
N ASN A 99 -4.53 4.79 -15.60
CA ASN A 99 -5.15 5.87 -16.38
C ASN A 99 -5.23 7.19 -15.60
N VAL A 100 -5.54 7.14 -14.30
CA VAL A 100 -5.53 8.32 -13.42
C VAL A 100 -4.13 8.93 -13.34
N LEU A 101 -3.10 8.11 -13.10
CA LEU A 101 -1.71 8.59 -13.01
C LEU A 101 -1.24 9.23 -14.33
N ARG A 102 -1.57 8.62 -15.47
CA ARG A 102 -1.24 9.15 -16.81
C ARG A 102 -1.93 10.48 -17.09
N LYS A 103 -3.20 10.61 -16.73
CA LYS A 103 -3.94 11.88 -16.85
C LYS A 103 -3.35 13.00 -15.98
N CYS A 104 -2.66 12.64 -14.89
CA CYS A 104 -1.94 13.58 -14.04
C CYS A 104 -0.49 13.83 -14.51
N GLY A 105 -0.11 13.37 -15.70
CA GLY A 105 1.21 13.62 -16.30
C GLY A 105 2.31 12.65 -15.84
N SER A 106 1.97 11.56 -15.14
CA SER A 106 2.94 10.55 -14.72
C SER A 106 2.99 9.35 -15.68
N SER A 107 4.18 8.78 -15.89
CA SER A 107 4.31 7.51 -16.60
C SER A 107 4.02 6.33 -15.66
N SER A 108 3.40 5.27 -16.18
CA SER A 108 3.05 4.07 -15.42
C SER A 108 3.22 2.79 -16.26
N ILE A 109 3.78 1.75 -15.62
CA ILE A 109 3.87 0.39 -16.16
C ILE A 109 2.95 -0.49 -15.29
N ILE A 110 2.02 -1.18 -15.93
CA ILE A 110 1.16 -2.17 -15.29
C ILE A 110 1.83 -3.54 -15.44
N ARG A 111 1.91 -4.30 -14.35
CA ARG A 111 2.29 -5.72 -14.37
C ARG A 111 1.19 -6.50 -13.69
N HIS A 112 0.58 -7.43 -14.43
CA HIS A 112 -0.40 -8.35 -13.87
C HIS A 112 0.33 -9.56 -13.30
N CYS A 113 -0.31 -10.26 -12.35
CA CYS A 113 0.30 -11.43 -11.71
C CYS A 113 0.48 -12.63 -12.66
N GLU A 114 -0.06 -12.56 -13.89
CA GLU A 114 -0.11 -13.68 -14.84
C GLU A 114 1.03 -13.68 -15.87
N ASP A 115 2.04 -12.80 -15.73
CA ASP A 115 3.16 -12.66 -16.68
C ASP A 115 4.43 -13.46 -16.29
N GLU A 116 4.28 -14.60 -15.61
CA GLU A 116 5.36 -15.59 -15.39
C GLU A 116 4.88 -17.00 -15.76
N THR A 117 4.78 -17.28 -17.07
CA THR A 117 4.78 -18.64 -17.63
C THR A 117 5.69 -18.72 -18.84
#